data_AF-A0A5E4HJH3-F1
#
_entry.id   AF-A0A5E4HJH3-F1
#
_cell.length_a   1.000
_cell.length_b   1.000
_cell.length_c   1.000
_cell.angle_alpha   90.00
_cell.angle_beta   90.00
_cell.angle_gamma   90.00
#
_symmetry.space_group_name_H-M   'P 1'
#
loop_
_entity.id
_entity.type
_entity.pdbx_description
1 polymer ?
#
loop_
_entity_poly.entity_id
_entity_poly.type
_entity_poly.pdbx_seq_one_letter_code
_entity_poly.pdbx_strand_id
1 'polypeptide(L)'
;MKKTGANWAIIPALLTILIFTTLVAADVTKTDTVSISVQVAEKTLIDVSPTSLSWTGGDAVDPGARGTEKAIQIENIGSTNITAIWFNTTSETTRPFGTGNPTAYDAGNFVRIRRNASNQMGYHFVNRREFNETLLIYLTTAAGITTHGRFREANTEWFWGLDPGADGLCNNTGTTFYIGETPHNQSQDGSVTLNACGDTLGSGFTANNCRSGNMEAVDTTDVRWSWADVIVGDAAANSWNYSVAAFSDCTQVYFYKWNMDMPGATVAANDYADYLTQTWLYPGGNIIVDVRVSVPYGTAQGTVTQGTLTVVALAAGASL
;
A
#
# COMPACT_ATOMS: atom_id res chain seq x y z
N MET A 1 -64.96 53.01 104.90
CA MET A 1 -66.29 53.53 104.50
C MET A 1 -66.16 54.18 103.12
N LYS A 2 -66.91 53.62 102.16
CA LYS A 2 -67.25 54.08 100.79
C LYS A 2 -66.49 55.29 100.21
N LYS A 3 -65.80 55.04 99.09
CA LYS A 3 -65.87 55.85 97.86
C LYS A 3 -65.49 54.98 96.65
N THR A 4 -66.51 54.37 96.05
CA THR A 4 -66.50 53.90 94.66
C THR A 4 -66.99 55.06 93.79
N GLY A 5 -66.19 55.46 92.80
CA GLY A 5 -66.55 56.45 91.79
C GLY A 5 -65.98 56.03 90.45
N ALA A 6 -66.89 55.65 89.55
CA ALA A 6 -66.63 55.20 88.20
C ALA A 6 -66.08 56.31 87.29
N ASN A 7 -65.36 55.92 86.23
CA ASN A 7 -65.79 56.11 84.83
C ASN A 7 -64.60 56.09 83.85
N TRP A 8 -64.96 55.90 82.58
CA TRP A 8 -64.26 56.23 81.33
C TRP A 8 -63.59 55.08 80.60
N ALA A 9 -64.39 54.51 79.70
CA ALA A 9 -63.98 53.81 78.50
C ALA A 9 -63.08 54.70 77.63
N ILE A 10 -61.95 54.14 77.18
CA ILE A 10 -61.23 54.59 75.98
C ILE A 10 -60.77 53.33 75.25
N ILE A 11 -61.36 53.09 74.08
CA ILE A 11 -60.87 52.18 73.05
C ILE A 11 -59.92 52.99 72.18
N PRO A 12 -58.65 52.59 72.01
CA PRO A 12 -57.91 52.90 70.81
C PRO A 12 -57.94 51.67 69.88
N ALA A 13 -58.50 51.89 68.70
CA ALA A 13 -58.49 50.94 67.60
C ALA A 13 -57.05 50.52 67.25
N LEU A 14 -56.76 49.23 67.38
CA LEU A 14 -55.54 48.64 66.84
C LEU A 14 -55.74 48.47 65.33
N LEU A 15 -55.34 49.47 64.54
CA LEU A 15 -55.31 49.40 63.09
C LEU A 15 -54.28 48.33 62.68
N THR A 16 -54.75 47.11 62.43
CA THR A 16 -53.93 46.04 61.88
C THR A 16 -53.66 46.39 60.41
N ILE A 17 -52.49 46.96 60.12
CA ILE A 17 -51.99 47.09 58.76
C ILE A 17 -51.73 45.67 58.26
N LEU A 18 -52.67 45.15 57.46
CA LEU A 18 -52.51 43.90 56.73
C LEU A 18 -51.52 44.18 55.60
N ILE A 19 -50.23 43.96 55.86
CA ILE A 19 -49.22 43.94 54.81
C ILE A 19 -49.54 42.71 53.96
N PHE A 20 -50.18 42.91 52.82
CA PHE A 20 -50.20 41.93 51.74
C PHE A 20 -48.75 41.83 51.22
N THR A 21 -47.97 40.92 51.81
CA THR A 21 -46.77 40.44 51.16
C THR A 21 -47.23 39.68 49.92
N THR A 22 -47.02 40.25 48.74
CA THR A 22 -47.04 39.47 47.51
C THR A 22 -45.96 38.41 47.66
N LEU A 23 -46.36 37.20 48.02
CA LEU A 23 -45.54 36.01 47.87
C LEU A 23 -45.29 35.87 46.37
N VAL A 24 -44.21 36.48 45.89
CA VAL A 24 -43.64 36.11 44.61
C VAL A 24 -43.22 34.65 44.81
N ALA A 25 -43.96 33.73 44.19
CA ALA A 25 -43.51 32.36 44.12
C ALA A 25 -42.14 32.40 43.43
N ALA A 26 -41.08 32.17 44.18
CA ALA A 26 -39.78 31.97 43.59
C ALA A 26 -39.90 30.70 42.73
N ASP A 27 -39.54 30.78 41.45
CA ASP A 27 -39.33 29.58 40.66
C ASP A 27 -38.20 28.79 41.34
N VAL A 28 -38.57 27.74 42.07
CA VAL A 28 -37.63 26.84 42.74
C VAL A 28 -37.11 25.87 41.70
N THR A 29 -36.23 26.33 40.83
CA THR A 29 -35.54 25.46 39.88
C THR A 29 -34.48 24.67 40.65
N LYS A 30 -34.76 23.40 40.92
CA LYS A 30 -33.80 22.46 41.49
C LYS A 30 -33.09 21.72 40.34
N THR A 31 -31.79 21.93 40.21
CA THR A 31 -30.96 21.21 39.27
C THR A 31 -30.19 20.12 40.02
N ASP A 32 -30.47 18.87 39.70
CA ASP A 32 -29.66 17.73 40.11
C ASP A 32 -28.77 17.33 38.91
N THR A 33 -27.46 17.21 39.10
CA THR A 33 -26.52 16.76 38.06
C THR A 33 -25.97 15.39 38.41
N VAL A 34 -25.69 14.59 37.38
CA VAL A 34 -24.97 13.31 37.50
C VAL A 34 -23.71 13.37 36.65
N SER A 35 -22.58 12.94 37.21
CA SER A 35 -21.33 12.84 36.49
C SER A 35 -21.25 11.48 35.80
N ILE A 36 -20.98 11.48 34.50
CA ILE A 36 -20.75 10.27 33.70
C ILE A 36 -19.28 10.26 33.29
N SER A 37 -18.59 9.14 33.51
CA SER A 37 -17.22 8.90 33.07
C SER A 37 -17.18 7.64 32.22
N VAL A 38 -16.47 7.71 31.09
CA VAL A 38 -16.28 6.60 30.17
C VAL A 38 -14.79 6.50 29.85
N GLN A 39 -14.23 5.30 29.97
CA GLN A 39 -12.88 4.97 29.51
C GLN A 39 -13.00 4.08 28.26
N VAL A 40 -12.33 4.48 27.18
CA VAL A 40 -12.29 3.73 25.92
C VAL A 40 -11.02 2.88 25.91
N ALA A 41 -11.14 1.58 25.63
CA ALA A 41 -9.99 0.69 25.50
C ALA A 41 -9.30 0.86 24.14
N GLU A 42 -7.99 0.61 24.11
CA GLU A 42 -7.19 0.63 22.88
C GLU A 42 -7.54 -0.54 21.96
N LYS A 43 -7.74 -0.24 20.68
CA LYS A 43 -8.04 -1.21 19.63
C LYS A 43 -7.51 -0.69 18.31
N THR A 44 -6.78 -1.51 17.56
CA THR A 44 -6.36 -1.20 16.19
C THR A 44 -7.25 -1.96 15.24
N LEU A 45 -7.98 -1.24 14.39
CA LEU A 45 -8.86 -1.84 13.38
C LEU A 45 -8.88 -0.94 12.15
N ILE A 46 -8.92 -1.57 10.99
CA ILE A 46 -9.21 -0.91 9.71
C ILE A 46 -10.46 -1.51 9.09
N ASP A 47 -11.22 -0.67 8.40
CA ASP A 47 -12.21 -1.11 7.41
C ASP A 47 -11.70 -0.80 6.01
N VAL A 48 -11.94 -1.71 5.07
CA VAL A 48 -11.52 -1.55 3.66
C VAL A 48 -12.75 -1.73 2.77
N SER A 49 -13.10 -0.66 2.07
CA SER A 49 -14.33 -0.59 1.27
C SER A 49 -14.06 -0.05 -0.15
N PRO A 50 -14.52 -0.70 -1.22
CA PRO A 50 -15.21 -1.99 -1.24
C PRO A 50 -14.27 -3.16 -0.93
N THR A 51 -14.81 -4.28 -0.47
CA THR A 51 -14.06 -5.50 -0.13
C THR A 51 -13.68 -6.35 -1.35
N SER A 52 -14.16 -6.00 -2.54
CA SER A 52 -13.86 -6.71 -3.79
C SER A 52 -13.84 -5.74 -4.97
N LEU A 53 -12.88 -5.94 -5.86
CA LEU A 53 -12.79 -5.26 -7.16
C LEU A 53 -12.88 -6.31 -8.26
N SER A 54 -13.54 -5.97 -9.38
CA SER A 54 -13.73 -6.88 -10.50
C SER A 54 -13.61 -6.15 -11.83
N TRP A 55 -12.91 -6.77 -12.77
CA TRP A 55 -12.78 -6.36 -14.18
C TRP A 55 -13.30 -7.50 -15.07
N THR A 56 -14.62 -7.63 -15.14
CA THR A 56 -15.32 -8.72 -15.83
C THR A 56 -16.43 -8.18 -16.72
N GLY A 57 -16.94 -9.00 -17.64
CA GLY A 57 -18.00 -8.58 -18.55
C GLY A 57 -17.56 -7.43 -19.46
N GLY A 58 -18.33 -6.33 -19.46
CA GLY A 58 -17.98 -5.12 -20.22
C GLY A 58 -16.72 -4.39 -19.74
N ASP A 59 -16.26 -4.70 -18.52
CA ASP A 59 -15.02 -4.16 -17.92
C ASP A 59 -13.84 -5.15 -18.04
N ALA A 60 -13.98 -6.23 -18.81
CA ALA A 60 -12.89 -7.19 -19.01
C ALA A 60 -11.67 -6.51 -19.65
N VAL A 61 -10.47 -6.96 -19.25
CA VAL A 61 -9.20 -6.37 -19.69
C VAL A 61 -8.54 -7.28 -20.71
N ASP A 62 -8.25 -6.74 -21.89
CA ASP A 62 -7.54 -7.46 -22.94
C ASP A 62 -6.06 -7.70 -22.56
N PRO A 63 -5.45 -8.81 -23.03
CA PRO A 63 -4.00 -8.97 -22.93
C PRO A 63 -3.26 -7.81 -23.60
N GLY A 64 -2.32 -7.22 -22.88
CA GLY A 64 -1.63 -6.00 -23.33
C GLY A 64 -2.30 -4.70 -22.87
N ALA A 65 -3.41 -4.75 -22.15
CA ALA A 65 -4.15 -3.57 -21.73
C ALA A 65 -4.07 -3.32 -20.22
N ARG A 66 -4.47 -2.11 -19.84
CA ARG A 66 -4.67 -1.69 -18.45
C ARG A 66 -6.17 -1.66 -18.19
N GLY A 67 -6.60 -2.19 -17.06
CA GLY A 67 -7.98 -2.13 -16.62
C GLY A 67 -8.40 -0.70 -16.26
N THR A 68 -9.71 -0.47 -16.22
CA THR A 68 -10.29 0.76 -15.70
C THR A 68 -9.87 1.00 -14.25
N GLU A 69 -9.59 2.25 -13.91
CA GLU A 69 -9.27 2.65 -12.55
C GLU A 69 -10.46 2.40 -11.62
N LYS A 70 -10.19 1.78 -10.47
CA LYS A 70 -11.12 1.62 -9.35
C LYS A 70 -10.42 2.15 -8.10
N ALA A 71 -11.13 2.26 -6.99
CA ALA A 71 -10.55 2.75 -5.74
C ALA A 71 -11.02 1.92 -4.55
N ILE A 72 -10.19 1.91 -3.50
CA ILE A 72 -10.55 1.44 -2.17
C ILE A 72 -10.34 2.58 -1.18
N GLN A 73 -11.20 2.64 -0.17
CA GLN A 73 -11.05 3.48 1.01
C GLN A 73 -10.62 2.61 2.18
N ILE A 74 -9.61 3.09 2.91
CA ILE A 74 -9.15 2.49 4.16
C ILE A 74 -9.52 3.45 5.28
N GLU A 75 -10.31 3.00 6.23
CA GLU A 75 -10.75 3.80 7.38
C GLU A 75 -10.21 3.22 8.67
N ASN A 76 -9.68 4.07 9.56
CA ASN A 76 -9.33 3.66 10.91
C ASN A 76 -10.59 3.63 11.79
N ILE A 77 -11.21 2.47 11.89
CA ILE A 77 -12.38 2.23 12.77
C ILE A 77 -11.98 1.81 14.20
N GLY A 78 -10.68 1.85 14.50
CA GLY A 78 -10.13 1.57 15.82
C GLY A 78 -10.16 2.77 16.76
N SER A 79 -9.48 2.65 17.90
CA SER A 79 -9.26 3.72 18.88
C SER A 79 -7.78 4.10 19.04
N THR A 80 -6.89 3.49 18.25
CA THR A 80 -5.44 3.80 18.20
C THR A 80 -5.09 4.45 16.87
N ASN A 81 -4.11 5.34 16.85
CA ASN A 81 -3.61 5.91 15.60
C ASN A 81 -2.89 4.84 14.79
N ILE A 82 -3.08 4.83 13.47
CA ILE A 82 -2.27 4.04 12.55
C ILE A 82 -1.10 4.89 12.08
N THR A 83 0.11 4.38 12.22
CA THR A 83 1.37 5.08 11.90
C THR A 83 1.91 4.73 10.54
N ALA A 84 1.59 3.55 10.01
CA ALA A 84 2.01 3.14 8.68
C ALA A 84 0.98 2.21 8.02
N ILE A 85 0.85 2.32 6.70
CA ILE A 85 0.01 1.43 5.88
C ILE A 85 0.84 0.94 4.69
N TRP A 86 0.77 -0.34 4.38
CA TRP A 86 1.34 -0.94 3.16
C TRP A 86 0.42 -2.06 2.64
N PHE A 87 0.82 -2.70 1.55
CA PHE A 87 0.01 -3.68 0.84
C PHE A 87 0.77 -4.93 0.46
N ASN A 88 0.07 -6.06 0.43
CA ASN A 88 0.57 -7.31 -0.14
C ASN A 88 -0.37 -7.78 -1.23
N THR A 89 0.16 -8.51 -2.22
CA THR A 89 -0.64 -9.17 -3.25
C THR A 89 -0.23 -10.62 -3.42
N THR A 90 -1.21 -11.48 -3.71
CA THR A 90 -0.94 -12.86 -4.11
C THR A 90 -0.26 -12.90 -5.47
N SER A 91 0.42 -14.01 -5.75
CA SER A 91 1.03 -14.28 -7.05
C SER A 91 1.03 -15.78 -7.34
N GLU A 92 1.20 -16.14 -8.60
CA GLU A 92 1.30 -17.52 -9.05
C GLU A 92 2.50 -18.21 -8.40
N THR A 93 2.40 -19.53 -8.16
CA THR A 93 3.52 -20.32 -7.62
C THR A 93 4.50 -20.82 -8.67
N THR A 94 4.06 -20.88 -9.93
CA THR A 94 4.82 -21.35 -11.10
C THR A 94 4.59 -20.44 -12.28
N ARG A 95 5.53 -20.40 -13.24
CA ARG A 95 5.43 -19.57 -14.44
C ARG A 95 4.12 -19.85 -15.21
N PRO A 96 3.20 -18.87 -15.33
CA PRO A 96 1.92 -19.10 -16.00
C PRO A 96 2.01 -18.93 -17.53
N PHE A 97 3.00 -18.17 -18.02
CA PHE A 97 3.17 -17.85 -19.44
C PHE A 97 3.53 -19.08 -20.29
N GLY A 98 2.97 -19.12 -21.49
CA GLY A 98 3.19 -20.20 -22.47
C GLY A 98 2.40 -21.49 -22.19
N THR A 99 1.55 -21.51 -21.15
CA THR A 99 0.75 -22.70 -20.79
C THR A 99 -0.60 -22.76 -21.50
N GLY A 100 -1.12 -21.62 -21.96
CA GLY A 100 -2.49 -21.50 -22.49
C GLY A 100 -3.59 -21.66 -21.42
N ASN A 101 -3.25 -21.79 -20.13
CA ASN A 101 -4.20 -21.97 -19.06
C ASN A 101 -4.46 -20.65 -18.29
N PRO A 102 -5.65 -20.03 -18.40
CA PRO A 102 -5.96 -18.80 -17.68
C PRO A 102 -5.92 -18.98 -16.15
N THR A 103 -6.24 -20.17 -15.61
CA THR A 103 -6.22 -20.39 -14.16
C THR A 103 -4.82 -20.57 -13.59
N ALA A 104 -3.80 -20.66 -14.45
CA ALA A 104 -2.41 -20.65 -14.00
C ALA A 104 -1.98 -19.26 -13.51
N TYR A 105 -2.66 -18.19 -13.96
CA TYR A 105 -2.43 -16.81 -13.58
C TYR A 105 -3.20 -16.45 -12.30
N ASP A 106 -2.68 -15.50 -11.53
CA ASP A 106 -3.24 -14.95 -10.30
C ASP A 106 -3.49 -13.45 -10.50
N ALA A 107 -4.74 -13.01 -10.32
CA ALA A 107 -5.10 -11.61 -10.55
C ALA A 107 -4.33 -10.62 -9.66
N GLY A 108 -3.84 -11.05 -8.48
CA GLY A 108 -3.03 -10.26 -7.57
C GLY A 108 -1.71 -9.82 -8.20
N ASN A 109 -1.11 -10.65 -9.05
CA ASN A 109 0.15 -10.35 -9.73
C ASN A 109 0.02 -9.26 -10.82
N PHE A 110 -1.23 -8.88 -11.17
CA PHE A 110 -1.54 -7.79 -12.09
C PHE A 110 -1.82 -6.46 -11.39
N VAL A 111 -1.98 -6.47 -10.06
CA VAL A 111 -2.46 -5.30 -9.30
C VAL A 111 -1.38 -4.24 -9.20
N ARG A 112 -1.75 -3.03 -9.62
CA ARG A 112 -0.98 -1.82 -9.42
C ARG A 112 -1.81 -0.82 -8.64
N ILE A 113 -1.15 -0.09 -7.75
CA ILE A 113 -1.81 0.95 -6.95
C ILE A 113 -1.03 2.26 -7.01
N ARG A 114 -1.73 3.34 -6.69
CA ARG A 114 -1.14 4.65 -6.37
C ARG A 114 -1.93 5.31 -5.25
N ARG A 115 -1.28 6.26 -4.57
CA ARG A 115 -1.96 7.17 -3.64
C ARG A 115 -3.00 8.01 -4.42
N ASN A 116 -4.21 8.17 -3.90
CA ASN A 116 -5.22 9.08 -4.45
C ASN A 116 -4.86 10.53 -4.07
N ALA A 117 -3.81 11.07 -4.70
CA ALA A 117 -3.34 12.44 -4.46
C ALA A 117 -3.04 13.11 -5.79
N SER A 118 -3.24 14.42 -5.84
CA SER A 118 -3.37 15.18 -7.08
C SER A 118 -2.12 15.23 -7.97
N ASN A 119 -0.93 14.79 -7.56
CA ASN A 119 0.28 15.05 -8.35
C ASN A 119 1.52 14.14 -8.28
N GLN A 120 1.64 13.06 -7.50
CA GLN A 120 3.01 12.63 -7.13
C GLN A 120 3.50 11.22 -7.41
N MET A 121 2.66 10.22 -7.74
CA MET A 121 3.20 8.90 -8.08
C MET A 121 2.38 8.20 -9.15
N GLY A 122 3.07 7.68 -10.18
CA GLY A 122 2.48 6.74 -11.12
C GLY A 122 2.03 5.47 -10.40
N TYR A 123 1.21 4.68 -11.10
CA TYR A 123 0.86 3.33 -10.64
C TYR A 123 2.11 2.48 -10.52
N HIS A 124 2.25 1.73 -9.43
CA HIS A 124 3.31 0.73 -9.25
C HIS A 124 2.68 -0.59 -8.85
N PHE A 125 3.29 -1.71 -9.25
CA PHE A 125 2.92 -3.00 -8.68
C PHE A 125 3.11 -2.99 -7.17
N VAL A 126 2.19 -3.64 -6.45
CA VAL A 126 2.35 -3.86 -5.01
C VAL A 126 3.56 -4.76 -4.79
N ASN A 127 3.47 -5.97 -5.34
CA ASN A 127 4.57 -6.85 -5.65
C ASN A 127 4.22 -7.62 -6.92
N ARG A 128 5.21 -7.88 -7.78
CA ARG A 128 5.04 -8.62 -9.02
C ARG A 128 6.11 -9.68 -9.14
N ARG A 129 5.70 -10.93 -9.20
CA ARG A 129 6.58 -12.07 -9.41
C ARG A 129 6.82 -12.25 -10.90
N GLU A 130 8.08 -12.39 -11.27
CA GLU A 130 8.54 -12.78 -12.60
C GLU A 130 9.43 -14.01 -12.51
N PHE A 131 9.40 -14.84 -13.54
CA PHE A 131 10.03 -16.15 -13.56
C PHE A 131 11.14 -16.22 -14.60
N ASN A 132 12.11 -17.08 -14.35
CA ASN A 132 13.09 -17.48 -15.34
C ASN A 132 12.41 -18.06 -16.59
N GLU A 133 12.90 -17.66 -17.75
CA GLU A 133 12.41 -18.13 -19.04
C GLU A 133 13.50 -18.80 -19.89
N THR A 134 14.78 -18.49 -19.65
CA THR A 134 16.06 -19.05 -20.16
C THR A 134 16.19 -19.45 -21.65
N LEU A 135 15.13 -19.36 -22.44
CA LEU A 135 15.02 -19.75 -23.85
C LEU A 135 14.55 -18.55 -24.68
N LEU A 136 15.16 -17.39 -24.47
CA LEU A 136 14.92 -16.19 -25.29
C LEU A 136 16.01 -16.09 -26.36
N ILE A 137 15.78 -16.71 -27.53
CA ILE A 137 16.79 -16.87 -28.59
C ILE A 137 17.33 -15.56 -29.19
N TYR A 138 16.62 -14.46 -28.99
CA TYR A 138 16.96 -13.14 -29.51
C TYR A 138 17.54 -12.22 -28.42
N LEU A 139 17.65 -12.69 -27.18
CA LEU A 139 18.28 -11.97 -26.08
C LEU A 139 19.77 -12.31 -26.05
N THR A 140 20.63 -11.30 -26.19
CA THR A 140 22.07 -11.43 -25.99
C THR A 140 22.43 -11.07 -24.56
N THR A 141 22.89 -12.04 -23.78
CA THR A 141 23.24 -11.82 -22.36
C THR A 141 24.73 -11.56 -22.15
N ALA A 142 25.09 -10.90 -21.05
CA ALA A 142 26.48 -10.85 -20.59
C ALA A 142 27.02 -12.27 -20.31
N ALA A 143 28.34 -12.43 -20.34
CA ALA A 143 28.97 -13.59 -19.74
C ALA A 143 28.64 -13.61 -18.24
N GLY A 144 28.25 -14.77 -17.70
CA GLY A 144 27.86 -14.92 -16.30
C GLY A 144 26.34 -15.05 -16.09
N ILE A 145 25.53 -14.30 -16.85
CA ILE A 145 24.06 -14.38 -16.74
C ILE A 145 23.59 -15.82 -17.03
N THR A 146 23.10 -16.51 -15.99
CA THR A 146 22.58 -17.88 -16.09
C THR A 146 21.06 -17.92 -16.22
N THR A 147 20.40 -16.85 -15.77
CA THR A 147 18.95 -16.77 -15.70
C THR A 147 18.48 -15.42 -16.24
N HIS A 148 17.42 -15.43 -17.03
CA HIS A 148 16.80 -14.23 -17.56
C HIS A 148 15.30 -14.43 -17.78
N GLY A 149 14.57 -13.32 -17.81
CA GLY A 149 13.14 -13.31 -18.04
C GLY A 149 12.66 -11.95 -18.50
N ARG A 150 11.36 -11.70 -18.37
CA ARG A 150 10.77 -10.41 -18.72
C ARG A 150 9.97 -9.86 -17.55
N PHE A 151 10.11 -8.57 -17.26
CA PHE A 151 9.20 -7.81 -16.42
C PHE A 151 8.11 -7.24 -17.31
N ARG A 152 6.86 -7.68 -17.11
CA ARG A 152 5.76 -7.37 -18.04
C ARG A 152 4.74 -6.43 -17.43
N GLU A 153 4.30 -5.47 -18.23
CA GLU A 153 3.32 -4.47 -17.82
C GLU A 153 2.48 -4.06 -19.01
N ALA A 154 1.23 -4.56 -19.06
CA ALA A 154 0.32 -4.28 -20.17
C ALA A 154 0.99 -4.56 -21.53
N ASN A 155 1.11 -3.54 -22.39
CA ASN A 155 1.67 -3.67 -23.73
C ASN A 155 3.20 -3.54 -23.80
N THR A 156 3.88 -3.47 -22.65
CA THR A 156 5.33 -3.29 -22.56
C THR A 156 5.97 -4.37 -21.72
N GLU A 157 7.17 -4.79 -22.06
CA GLU A 157 7.98 -5.68 -21.24
C GLU A 157 9.47 -5.33 -21.30
N TRP A 158 10.20 -5.53 -20.21
CA TRP A 158 11.64 -5.28 -20.10
C TRP A 158 12.37 -6.57 -19.80
N PHE A 159 13.46 -6.86 -20.50
CA PHE A 159 14.26 -8.04 -20.21
C PHE A 159 15.07 -7.83 -18.94
N TRP A 160 15.10 -8.84 -18.07
CA TRP A 160 15.98 -8.85 -16.91
C TRP A 160 16.88 -10.07 -16.93
N GLY A 161 18.03 -9.97 -16.26
CA GLY A 161 19.01 -11.04 -16.13
C GLY A 161 19.62 -11.10 -14.72
N LEU A 162 20.06 -12.29 -14.34
CA LEU A 162 20.78 -12.58 -13.10
C LEU A 162 22.09 -13.29 -13.42
N ASP A 163 23.18 -12.69 -12.97
CA ASP A 163 24.49 -13.33 -12.84
C ASP A 163 24.67 -13.75 -11.37
N PRO A 164 24.66 -15.06 -11.07
CA PRO A 164 24.80 -15.54 -9.70
C PRO A 164 26.17 -15.21 -9.12
N GLY A 165 26.26 -15.15 -7.80
CA GLY A 165 27.54 -15.06 -7.11
C GLY A 165 28.44 -16.28 -7.38
N ALA A 166 29.69 -16.23 -6.88
CA ALA A 166 30.68 -17.28 -7.11
C ALA A 166 30.27 -18.68 -6.60
N ASP A 167 29.30 -18.74 -5.68
CA ASP A 167 28.69 -19.97 -5.16
C ASP A 167 27.57 -20.53 -6.05
N GLY A 168 27.22 -19.84 -7.15
CA GLY A 168 26.14 -20.20 -8.05
C GLY A 168 24.75 -19.82 -7.55
N LEU A 169 24.64 -19.02 -6.49
CA LEU A 169 23.37 -18.59 -5.90
C LEU A 169 23.10 -17.10 -6.14
N CYS A 170 21.81 -16.73 -6.10
CA CYS A 170 21.31 -15.36 -6.30
C CYS A 170 20.84 -14.65 -5.01
N ASN A 171 21.26 -15.13 -3.84
CA ASN A 171 20.90 -14.60 -2.51
C ASN A 171 22.07 -13.92 -1.79
N ASN A 172 23.07 -13.42 -2.53
CA ASN A 172 24.30 -12.89 -1.96
C ASN A 172 24.70 -11.56 -2.59
N THR A 173 25.67 -10.88 -1.97
CA THR A 173 26.20 -9.60 -2.45
C THR A 173 27.03 -9.69 -3.73
N GLY A 174 27.37 -10.91 -4.15
CA GLY A 174 28.07 -11.20 -5.40
C GLY A 174 27.12 -11.39 -6.59
N THR A 175 25.80 -11.35 -6.36
CA THR A 175 24.80 -11.47 -7.42
C THR A 175 24.67 -10.15 -8.17
N THR A 176 24.72 -10.17 -9.50
CA THR A 176 24.50 -8.98 -10.33
C THR A 176 23.16 -9.07 -11.03
N PHE A 177 22.35 -8.03 -10.88
CA PHE A 177 21.07 -7.87 -11.58
C PHE A 177 21.24 -7.01 -12.82
N TYR A 178 20.51 -7.35 -13.88
CA TYR A 178 20.49 -6.67 -15.16
C TYR A 178 19.06 -6.36 -15.55
N ILE A 179 18.80 -5.19 -16.12
CA ILE A 179 17.52 -4.86 -16.74
C ILE A 179 17.69 -3.99 -17.98
N GLY A 180 17.00 -4.34 -19.05
CA GLY A 180 16.95 -3.52 -20.25
C GLY A 180 16.23 -2.19 -19.99
N GLU A 181 16.67 -1.12 -20.65
CA GLU A 181 16.05 0.21 -20.49
C GLU A 181 14.84 0.39 -21.42
N THR A 182 14.97 0.01 -22.68
CA THR A 182 13.92 0.16 -23.69
C THR A 182 12.93 -1.01 -23.62
N PRO A 183 11.62 -0.74 -23.48
CA PRO A 183 10.63 -1.81 -23.44
C PRO A 183 10.48 -2.48 -24.81
N HIS A 184 10.37 -3.80 -24.81
CA HIS A 184 9.82 -4.57 -25.91
C HIS A 184 8.30 -4.34 -25.99
N ASN A 185 7.78 -4.19 -27.21
CA ASN A 185 6.36 -4.15 -27.52
C ASN A 185 6.12 -4.55 -29.00
N GLN A 186 4.88 -4.47 -29.49
CA GLN A 186 4.57 -4.88 -30.87
C GLN A 186 5.34 -4.12 -31.97
N SER A 187 5.86 -2.93 -31.67
CA SER A 187 6.51 -2.04 -32.64
C SER A 187 8.04 -1.95 -32.48
N GLN A 188 8.60 -2.47 -31.39
CA GLN A 188 10.04 -2.41 -31.13
C GLN A 188 10.51 -3.60 -30.30
N ASP A 189 11.72 -4.07 -30.57
CA ASP A 189 12.29 -5.23 -29.88
C ASP A 189 12.71 -4.93 -28.43
N GLY A 190 12.91 -3.67 -28.07
CA GLY A 190 13.42 -3.26 -26.76
C GLY A 190 14.93 -3.50 -26.60
N SER A 191 15.43 -3.38 -25.37
CA SER A 191 16.83 -3.65 -25.03
C SER A 191 17.10 -5.16 -24.98
N VAL A 192 17.32 -5.77 -26.14
CA VAL A 192 17.60 -7.22 -26.30
C VAL A 192 19.08 -7.59 -26.07
N THR A 193 19.90 -6.65 -25.59
CA THR A 193 21.32 -6.85 -25.32
C THR A 193 21.61 -6.43 -23.89
N LEU A 194 21.96 -7.40 -23.02
CA LEU A 194 22.28 -7.20 -21.61
C LEU A 194 23.78 -7.34 -21.29
N ASN A 195 24.65 -7.24 -22.29
CA ASN A 195 26.10 -7.50 -22.14
C ASN A 195 27.00 -6.26 -22.05
N ALA A 196 26.43 -5.06 -22.13
CA ALA A 196 27.18 -3.82 -22.23
C ALA A 196 26.54 -2.66 -21.45
N CYS A 197 25.95 -2.96 -20.27
CA CYS A 197 25.22 -1.99 -19.48
C CYS A 197 26.04 -0.74 -19.18
N GLY A 198 25.45 0.41 -19.47
CA GLY A 198 26.08 1.73 -19.36
C GLY A 198 25.65 2.49 -18.12
N ASP A 199 24.54 2.06 -17.52
CA ASP A 199 23.87 2.72 -16.42
C ASP A 199 23.82 1.80 -15.18
N THR A 200 23.71 2.41 -14.00
CA THR A 200 23.53 1.68 -12.73
C THR A 200 22.06 1.44 -12.45
N LEU A 201 21.71 0.43 -11.64
CA LEU A 201 20.30 0.08 -11.38
C LEU A 201 19.43 1.27 -10.93
N GLY A 202 19.97 2.17 -10.11
CA GLY A 202 19.26 3.33 -9.56
C GLY A 202 19.43 4.64 -10.34
N SER A 203 20.04 4.65 -11.52
CA SER A 203 20.27 5.91 -12.27
C SER A 203 20.41 5.72 -13.78
N GLY A 204 20.48 6.84 -14.51
CA GLY A 204 20.77 6.85 -15.95
C GLY A 204 19.58 6.51 -16.87
N PHE A 205 19.63 7.02 -18.11
CA PHE A 205 18.68 6.77 -19.20
C PHE A 205 19.42 6.77 -20.54
N THR A 206 20.57 6.11 -20.59
CA THR A 206 21.43 6.07 -21.77
C THR A 206 20.81 5.12 -22.81
N ALA A 207 20.15 5.73 -23.79
CA ALA A 207 19.35 5.03 -24.82
C ALA A 207 20.02 3.77 -25.40
N ASN A 208 19.20 2.72 -25.57
CA ASN A 208 19.53 1.41 -26.14
C ASN A 208 20.51 0.55 -25.33
N ASN A 209 20.58 0.76 -24.02
CA ASN A 209 21.39 -0.07 -23.14
C ASN A 209 20.55 -0.82 -22.09
N CYS A 210 21.25 -1.42 -21.14
CA CYS A 210 20.74 -1.98 -19.91
C CYS A 210 21.33 -1.25 -18.70
N ARG A 211 20.63 -1.36 -17.57
CA ARG A 211 21.16 -1.07 -16.24
C ARG A 211 21.68 -2.35 -15.60
N SER A 212 22.76 -2.24 -14.84
CA SER A 212 23.25 -3.34 -14.02
C SER A 212 23.81 -2.88 -12.68
N GLY A 213 23.89 -3.80 -11.73
CA GLY A 213 24.44 -3.53 -10.41
C GLY A 213 24.38 -4.76 -9.52
N ASN A 214 25.19 -4.74 -8.47
CA ASN A 214 25.16 -5.80 -7.47
C ASN A 214 23.89 -5.71 -6.64
N MET A 215 23.38 -6.87 -6.26
CA MET A 215 22.35 -7.02 -5.26
C MET A 215 22.98 -7.09 -3.88
N GLU A 216 22.21 -6.77 -2.85
CA GLU A 216 22.58 -6.88 -1.45
C GLU A 216 21.94 -8.13 -0.84
N ALA A 217 22.67 -8.86 -0.01
CA ALA A 217 22.10 -9.97 0.73
C ALA A 217 21.07 -9.46 1.75
N VAL A 218 19.92 -10.13 1.87
CA VAL A 218 19.01 -9.90 2.98
C VAL A 218 19.59 -10.56 4.23
N ASP A 219 19.47 -9.92 5.40
CA ASP A 219 20.08 -10.39 6.65
C ASP A 219 19.80 -11.88 6.93
N THR A 220 20.71 -12.48 7.69
CA THR A 220 20.91 -13.89 8.09
C THR A 220 19.68 -14.70 8.54
N THR A 221 18.52 -14.07 8.73
CA THR A 221 17.26 -14.76 9.07
C THR A 221 16.45 -15.18 7.84
N ASP A 222 16.58 -14.47 6.71
CA ASP A 222 16.00 -14.88 5.42
C ASP A 222 17.07 -14.93 4.32
N VAL A 223 18.02 -15.86 4.51
CA VAL A 223 19.11 -16.16 3.58
C VAL A 223 18.64 -16.67 2.22
N ARG A 224 17.37 -16.57 1.85
CA ARG A 224 16.84 -17.04 0.56
C ARG A 224 16.80 -15.95 -0.50
N TRP A 225 17.08 -14.70 -0.12
CA TRP A 225 16.90 -13.56 -1.03
C TRP A 225 18.11 -12.62 -1.03
N SER A 226 18.36 -12.03 -2.19
CA SER A 226 19.08 -10.77 -2.30
C SER A 226 18.12 -9.71 -2.84
N TRP A 227 18.46 -8.44 -2.71
CA TRP A 227 17.64 -7.33 -3.18
C TRP A 227 18.46 -6.19 -3.78
N ALA A 228 17.85 -5.34 -4.59
CA ALA A 228 18.43 -4.09 -5.08
C ALA A 228 17.34 -3.08 -5.41
N ASP A 229 17.68 -1.80 -5.44
CA ASP A 229 16.82 -0.76 -5.99
C ASP A 229 17.07 -0.60 -7.49
N VAL A 230 15.98 -0.58 -8.27
CA VAL A 230 16.03 -0.58 -9.73
C VAL A 230 15.02 0.40 -10.35
N ILE A 231 15.49 1.13 -11.35
CA ILE A 231 14.67 1.94 -12.25
C ILE A 231 14.32 1.11 -13.48
N VAL A 232 13.02 0.95 -13.72
CA VAL A 232 12.47 0.31 -14.92
C VAL A 232 11.93 1.38 -15.85
N GLY A 233 12.37 1.41 -17.10
CA GLY A 233 11.96 2.40 -18.10
C GLY A 233 13.13 3.01 -18.87
N ASP A 234 12.80 3.78 -19.91
CA ASP A 234 13.75 4.32 -20.90
C ASP A 234 13.99 5.83 -20.80
N ALA A 235 13.20 6.53 -19.98
CA ALA A 235 13.36 7.95 -19.72
C ALA A 235 12.80 8.32 -18.34
N ALA A 236 13.30 9.40 -17.73
CA ALA A 236 12.82 9.87 -16.43
C ALA A 236 11.30 10.15 -16.38
N ALA A 237 10.71 10.57 -17.50
CA ALA A 237 9.27 10.80 -17.62
C ALA A 237 8.45 9.51 -17.81
N ASN A 238 9.12 8.38 -18.11
CA ASN A 238 8.54 7.08 -18.41
C ASN A 238 9.29 5.97 -17.66
N SER A 239 9.52 6.19 -16.37
CA SER A 239 10.21 5.23 -15.52
C SER A 239 9.50 5.03 -14.19
N TRP A 240 9.75 3.87 -13.59
CA TRP A 240 9.23 3.47 -12.29
C TRP A 240 10.36 2.96 -11.42
N ASN A 241 10.35 3.39 -10.17
CA ASN A 241 11.30 2.97 -9.16
C ASN A 241 10.70 1.78 -8.41
N TYR A 242 11.38 0.64 -8.45
CA TYR A 242 11.02 -0.59 -7.75
C TYR A 242 12.21 -1.09 -6.96
N SER A 243 11.96 -1.73 -5.84
CA SER A 243 12.94 -2.68 -5.32
C SER A 243 12.71 -4.02 -6.00
N VAL A 244 13.80 -4.74 -6.29
CA VAL A 244 13.78 -6.08 -6.85
C VAL A 244 14.41 -7.05 -5.86
N ALA A 245 13.75 -8.18 -5.59
CA ALA A 245 14.31 -9.27 -4.79
C ALA A 245 14.49 -10.52 -5.65
N ALA A 246 15.66 -11.16 -5.59
CA ALA A 246 15.97 -12.39 -6.33
C ALA A 246 16.07 -13.58 -5.37
N PHE A 247 15.45 -14.70 -5.76
CA PHE A 247 15.47 -15.92 -4.94
C PHE A 247 16.80 -16.66 -5.09
N SER A 248 17.20 -17.42 -4.07
CA SER A 248 18.53 -18.03 -3.98
C SER A 248 18.91 -18.93 -5.14
N ASP A 249 17.95 -19.63 -5.75
CA ASP A 249 18.18 -20.50 -6.91
C ASP A 249 18.10 -19.78 -8.26
N CYS A 250 18.00 -18.45 -8.24
CA CYS A 250 17.87 -17.58 -9.40
C CYS A 250 16.59 -17.76 -10.22
N THR A 251 15.65 -18.65 -9.84
CA THR A 251 14.50 -19.02 -10.70
C THR A 251 13.45 -17.92 -10.84
N GLN A 252 13.50 -16.90 -10.00
CA GLN A 252 12.47 -15.89 -9.91
C GLN A 252 12.96 -14.59 -9.28
N VAL A 253 12.24 -13.54 -9.61
CA VAL A 253 12.40 -12.22 -9.00
C VAL A 253 11.06 -11.63 -8.62
N TYR A 254 11.04 -10.77 -7.62
CA TYR A 254 9.90 -9.93 -7.27
C TYR A 254 10.26 -8.47 -7.49
N PHE A 255 9.45 -7.74 -8.25
CA PHE A 255 9.49 -6.27 -8.32
C PHE A 255 8.41 -5.72 -7.41
N TYR A 256 8.75 -4.87 -6.46
CA TYR A 256 7.80 -4.38 -5.47
C TYR A 256 8.04 -2.92 -5.14
N LYS A 257 6.97 -2.27 -4.70
CA LYS A 257 7.01 -0.91 -4.17
C LYS A 257 6.26 -0.81 -2.87
N TRP A 258 5.01 -1.28 -2.86
CA TRP A 258 4.10 -1.05 -1.74
C TRP A 258 4.06 -2.19 -0.73
N ASN A 259 4.91 -3.20 -0.89
CA ASN A 259 4.98 -4.36 -0.02
C ASN A 259 6.22 -4.28 0.87
N MET A 260 5.99 -3.87 2.12
CA MET A 260 7.05 -3.73 3.13
C MET A 260 7.41 -5.06 3.81
N ASP A 261 6.69 -6.14 3.50
CA ASP A 261 7.02 -7.49 3.95
C ASP A 261 7.96 -8.22 2.95
N MET A 262 8.32 -7.57 1.84
CA MET A 262 9.24 -8.12 0.86
C MET A 262 10.69 -8.08 1.34
N PRO A 263 11.54 -9.04 0.92
CA PRO A 263 12.93 -9.11 1.35
C PRO A 263 13.69 -7.82 1.00
N GLY A 264 14.33 -7.20 1.99
CA GLY A 264 15.07 -5.95 1.81
C GLY A 264 14.25 -4.66 1.92
N ALA A 265 12.92 -4.74 2.04
CA ALA A 265 12.04 -3.56 2.06
C ALA A 265 12.23 -2.65 3.29
N THR A 266 12.59 -3.21 4.44
CA THR A 266 12.77 -2.46 5.70
C THR A 266 14.22 -2.06 5.98
N VAL A 267 15.14 -2.40 5.08
CA VAL A 267 16.56 -2.03 5.21
C VAL A 267 16.70 -0.53 4.96
N ALA A 268 17.47 0.16 5.80
CA ALA A 268 17.61 1.62 5.74
C ALA A 268 18.20 2.15 4.41
N ALA A 269 18.88 1.30 3.64
CA ALA A 269 19.44 1.62 2.33
C ALA A 269 18.44 1.41 1.17
N ASN A 270 17.24 0.87 1.45
CA ASN A 270 16.20 0.71 0.45
C ASN A 270 15.41 2.01 0.33
N ASP A 271 15.55 2.68 -0.82
CA ASP A 271 14.91 3.95 -1.11
C ASP A 271 13.60 3.79 -1.92
N TYR A 272 13.37 2.62 -2.52
CA TYR A 272 12.30 2.46 -3.54
C TYR A 272 11.06 1.72 -3.03
N ALA A 273 11.22 0.80 -2.08
CA ALA A 273 10.13 0.26 -1.29
C ALA A 273 9.56 1.35 -0.37
N ASP A 274 8.24 1.43 -0.28
CA ASP A 274 7.58 2.55 0.37
C ASP A 274 6.27 2.11 1.03
N TYR A 275 5.97 2.73 2.16
CA TYR A 275 4.65 2.65 2.76
C TYR A 275 3.68 3.48 1.91
N LEU A 276 2.42 3.06 1.81
CA LEU A 276 1.38 3.91 1.23
C LEU A 276 1.31 5.23 2.01
N THR A 277 1.38 5.19 3.33
CA THR A 277 1.51 6.39 4.15
C THR A 277 2.26 6.06 5.44
N GLN A 278 3.02 7.04 5.94
CA GLN A 278 3.60 7.06 7.28
C GLN A 278 3.06 8.25 8.11
N THR A 279 2.06 8.96 7.60
CA THR A 279 1.36 9.99 8.36
C THR A 279 0.31 9.34 9.24
N TRP A 280 0.09 9.88 10.43
CA TRP A 280 -0.92 9.34 11.34
C TRP A 280 -2.30 9.37 10.70
N LEU A 281 -2.92 8.20 10.64
CA LEU A 281 -4.33 8.04 10.38
C LEU A 281 -5.05 7.88 11.72
N TYR A 282 -5.62 8.96 12.22
CA TYR A 282 -6.37 8.99 13.48
C TYR A 282 -7.64 8.14 13.40
N PRO A 283 -8.16 7.65 14.55
CA PRO A 283 -9.51 7.08 14.63
C PRO A 283 -10.56 7.94 13.93
N GLY A 284 -11.38 7.32 13.08
CA GLY A 284 -12.37 7.96 12.21
C GLY A 284 -11.80 8.64 10.96
N GLY A 285 -10.47 8.63 10.77
CA GLY A 285 -9.81 9.09 9.56
C GLY A 285 -9.83 8.05 8.45
N ASN A 286 -9.74 8.51 7.20
CA ASN A 286 -9.66 7.64 6.04
C ASN A 286 -8.60 8.08 5.02
N ILE A 287 -8.19 7.15 4.16
CA ILE A 287 -7.35 7.38 2.99
C ILE A 287 -7.91 6.60 1.80
N ILE A 288 -7.79 7.17 0.59
CA ILE A 288 -8.20 6.52 -0.66
C ILE A 288 -6.97 6.07 -1.43
N VAL A 289 -7.08 4.88 -2.04
CA VAL A 289 -6.05 4.29 -2.89
C VAL A 289 -6.67 3.93 -4.22
N ASP A 290 -6.05 4.39 -5.31
CA ASP A 290 -6.47 4.01 -6.64
C ASP A 290 -5.82 2.68 -7.02
N VAL A 291 -6.62 1.78 -7.57
CA VAL A 291 -6.26 0.42 -7.94
C VAL A 291 -6.57 0.22 -9.41
N ARG A 292 -5.60 -0.36 -10.13
CA ARG A 292 -5.82 -0.85 -11.50
C ARG A 292 -5.13 -2.19 -11.68
N VAL A 293 -5.51 -2.89 -12.73
CA VAL A 293 -4.77 -4.07 -13.20
C VAL A 293 -4.00 -3.74 -14.48
N SER A 294 -2.79 -4.26 -14.63
CA SER A 294 -2.03 -4.24 -15.88
C SER A 294 -1.90 -5.68 -16.37
N VAL A 295 -2.69 -6.09 -17.37
CA VAL A 295 -2.68 -7.46 -17.90
C VAL A 295 -1.66 -7.54 -19.04
N PRO A 296 -0.55 -8.26 -18.87
CA PRO A 296 0.51 -8.29 -19.87
C PRO A 296 0.12 -9.08 -21.12
N TYR A 297 0.81 -8.81 -22.23
CA TYR A 297 0.77 -9.70 -23.39
C TYR A 297 1.13 -11.15 -23.01
N GLY A 298 0.57 -12.10 -23.76
CA GLY A 298 0.78 -13.52 -23.51
C GLY A 298 -0.01 -14.09 -22.31
N THR A 299 -0.87 -13.30 -21.67
CA THR A 299 -1.85 -13.80 -20.71
C THR A 299 -2.92 -14.62 -21.45
N ALA A 300 -3.20 -15.84 -20.98
CA ALA A 300 -4.19 -16.71 -21.62
C ALA A 300 -5.61 -16.12 -21.49
N GLN A 301 -6.41 -16.25 -22.54
CA GLN A 301 -7.81 -15.82 -22.52
C GLN A 301 -8.62 -16.63 -21.50
N GLY A 302 -9.40 -15.95 -20.68
CA GLY A 302 -10.36 -16.55 -19.75
C GLY A 302 -10.36 -15.86 -18.39
N THR A 303 -11.08 -16.45 -17.44
CA THR A 303 -11.05 -16.00 -16.04
C THR A 303 -9.80 -16.55 -15.37
N VAL A 304 -8.93 -15.65 -14.92
CA VAL A 304 -7.74 -16.01 -14.12
C VAL A 304 -8.11 -16.34 -12.68
N THR A 305 -7.20 -16.97 -11.94
CA THR A 305 -7.43 -17.24 -10.51
C THR A 305 -7.59 -15.93 -9.75
N GLN A 306 -8.59 -15.89 -8.87
CA GLN A 306 -8.81 -14.72 -8.02
C GLN A 306 -7.60 -14.48 -7.12
N GLY A 307 -7.03 -13.29 -7.18
CA GLY A 307 -5.98 -12.84 -6.28
C GLY A 307 -6.52 -12.02 -5.11
N THR A 308 -5.64 -11.73 -4.16
CA THR A 308 -5.92 -10.90 -2.98
C THR A 308 -5.04 -9.67 -2.98
N LEU A 309 -5.61 -8.51 -2.67
CA LEU A 309 -4.91 -7.30 -2.25
C LEU A 309 -5.12 -7.14 -0.74
N THR A 310 -4.08 -7.35 0.05
CA THR A 310 -4.12 -7.26 1.51
C THR A 310 -3.65 -5.88 1.95
N VAL A 311 -4.42 -5.23 2.82
CA VAL A 311 -4.01 -3.99 3.49
C VAL A 311 -3.41 -4.34 4.84
N VAL A 312 -2.22 -3.84 5.12
CA VAL A 312 -1.56 -4.00 6.42
C VAL A 312 -1.41 -2.63 7.07
N ALA A 313 -1.81 -2.52 8.34
CA ALA A 313 -1.80 -1.28 9.11
C ALA A 313 -1.06 -1.47 10.43
N LEU A 314 -0.07 -0.62 10.69
CA LEU A 314 0.70 -0.61 11.93
C LEU A 314 0.14 0.43 12.90
N ALA A 315 -0.11 0.01 14.14
CA ALA A 315 -0.57 0.89 15.20
C ALA A 315 0.58 1.71 15.82
N ALA A 316 0.24 2.89 16.35
CA ALA A 316 1.14 3.63 17.23
C ALA A 316 1.50 2.79 18.47
N GLY A 317 2.78 2.70 18.79
CA GLY A 317 3.28 1.92 19.92
C GLY A 317 3.61 0.45 19.62
N ALA A 318 3.31 -0.04 18.41
CA ALA A 318 3.88 -1.29 17.90
C ALA A 318 5.27 -1.02 17.30
N SER A 319 6.28 -1.81 17.67
CA SER A 319 7.58 -1.80 17.01
C SER A 319 7.54 -2.69 15.75
N LEU A 320 8.17 -2.21 14.67
CA LEU A 320 8.54 -3.01 13.50
C LEU A 320 9.61 -4.04 13.86
#